data_AF-A0A533ZLQ6-F1
#
_entry.id   AF-A0A533ZLQ6-F1
#
_cell.length_a   1.000
_cell.length_b   1.000
_cell.length_c   1.000
_cell.angle_alpha   90.00
_cell.angle_beta   90.00
_cell.angle_gamma   90.00
#
_symmetry.space_group_name_H-M   'P 1'
#
loop_
_entity.id
_entity.type
_entity.pdbx_description
1 polymer ?
#
loop_
_entity_poly.entity_id
_entity_poly.type
_entity_poly.pdbx_seq_one_letter_code
_entity_poly.pdbx_strand_id
1 'polypeptide(L)'
;MFEDRLRELEGQHLLRRLRLVESEPGPVATIEGRPVIVMASNNYLGLATHPLLKQAAIAATARFGVGAGASRLVSGTLPPHQDLEAALARFKATEASLVFGSGYLANVGLIPSLIGAGGLILADRLCHASLIDGCRLSGATLRVFRHRDLAQLDTLLARGSPHRETLIVTDGVFSMDGDLAPLPELVALAERYGARLVVDDAHGTGVMGLHGRGTLEHFGVESRIPFHMGTLGKALGTSGAYVAGPHSLIRYLVNTARSFIYTTAPPPGTAAASL
;
A
#
# COMPACT_ATOMS: atom_id res chain seq x y z
N MET A 1 20.56 17.55 -23.16
CA MET A 1 19.52 17.62 -22.10
C MET A 1 19.56 16.41 -21.17
N PHE A 2 19.23 15.18 -21.60
CA PHE A 2 19.20 14.04 -20.67
C PHE A 2 20.59 13.63 -20.17
N GLU A 3 21.60 13.60 -21.05
CA GLU A 3 22.98 13.34 -20.67
C GLU A 3 23.55 14.37 -19.67
N ASP A 4 23.15 15.63 -19.81
CA ASP A 4 23.56 16.70 -18.87
C ASP A 4 22.93 16.46 -17.49
N ARG A 5 21.64 16.07 -17.44
CA ARG A 5 20.95 15.72 -16.19
C ARG A 5 21.49 14.45 -15.55
N LEU A 6 21.89 13.45 -16.35
CA LEU A 6 22.55 12.25 -15.86
C LEU A 6 23.93 12.58 -15.25
N ARG A 7 24.71 13.44 -15.91
CA ARG A 7 25.98 13.95 -15.36
C ARG A 7 25.77 14.74 -14.06
N GLU A 8 24.70 15.53 -13.96
CA GLU A 8 24.33 16.22 -12.73
C GLU A 8 24.02 15.24 -11.59
N LEU A 9 23.21 14.20 -11.85
CA LEU A 9 22.93 13.15 -10.87
C LEU A 9 24.20 12.37 -10.48
N GLU A 10 25.07 12.09 -11.45
CA GLU A 10 26.35 11.43 -11.21
C GLU A 10 27.27 12.29 -10.33
N GLY A 11 27.37 13.59 -10.61
CA GLY A 11 28.13 14.54 -9.79
C GLY A 11 27.59 14.70 -8.36
N GLN A 12 26.32 14.35 -8.12
CA GLN A 12 25.69 14.31 -6.80
C GLN A 12 25.71 12.90 -6.15
N HIS A 13 26.30 11.90 -6.81
CA HIS A 13 26.27 10.49 -6.40
C HIS A 13 24.85 9.89 -6.29
N LEU A 14 23.90 10.41 -7.06
CA LEU A 14 22.49 9.97 -7.09
C LEU A 14 22.15 9.09 -8.30
N LEU A 15 23.11 8.83 -9.20
CA LEU A 15 22.90 7.95 -10.34
C LEU A 15 22.64 6.51 -9.88
N ARG A 16 21.47 5.96 -10.22
CA ARG A 16 21.04 4.60 -9.85
C ARG A 16 21.29 3.65 -11.02
N ARG A 17 21.63 2.40 -10.70
CA ARG A 17 21.81 1.32 -11.69
C ARG A 17 21.01 0.10 -11.25
N LEU A 18 20.40 -0.58 -12.22
CA LEU A 18 19.75 -1.87 -11.99
C LEU A 18 20.84 -2.94 -11.88
N ARG A 19 20.68 -3.89 -10.95
CA ARG A 19 21.53 -5.07 -10.84
C ARG A 19 20.73 -6.31 -11.20
N LEU A 20 21.32 -7.16 -12.03
CA LEU A 20 20.70 -8.41 -12.46
C LEU A 20 20.73 -9.43 -11.32
N VAL A 21 19.57 -10.04 -11.04
CA VAL A 21 19.43 -11.17 -10.12
C VAL A 21 19.11 -12.41 -10.96
N GLU A 22 19.96 -13.43 -10.88
CA GLU A 22 19.96 -14.59 -11.78
C GLU A 22 19.52 -15.89 -11.08
N SER A 23 18.92 -15.77 -9.91
CA SER A 23 18.39 -16.88 -9.12
C SER A 23 16.97 -16.58 -8.65
N GLU A 24 16.32 -17.57 -8.05
CA GLU A 24 15.09 -17.30 -7.29
C GLU A 24 15.34 -16.29 -6.15
N PRO A 25 14.35 -15.47 -5.78
CA PRO A 25 14.48 -14.52 -4.68
C PRO A 25 14.49 -15.25 -3.33
N GLY A 26 15.68 -15.41 -2.75
CA GLY A 26 15.90 -16.10 -1.49
C GLY A 26 16.93 -15.41 -0.59
N PRO A 27 17.22 -15.99 0.59
CA PRO A 27 18.25 -15.47 1.50
C PRO A 27 19.66 -15.50 0.88
N VAL A 28 19.89 -16.41 -0.07
CA VAL A 28 21.06 -16.45 -0.92
C VAL A 28 20.60 -16.29 -2.36
N ALA A 29 21.24 -15.39 -3.12
CA ALA A 29 20.93 -15.15 -4.51
C ALA A 29 22.21 -14.97 -5.35
N THR A 30 22.08 -15.15 -6.67
CA THR A 30 23.14 -14.82 -7.63
C THR A 30 22.90 -13.40 -8.15
N ILE A 31 23.78 -12.46 -7.81
CA ILE A 31 23.72 -11.07 -8.30
C ILE A 31 24.98 -10.81 -9.15
N GLU A 32 24.78 -10.50 -10.43
CA GLU A 32 25.87 -10.26 -11.41
C GLU A 32 26.91 -11.40 -11.39
N GLY A 33 26.44 -12.64 -11.53
CA GLY A 33 27.26 -13.85 -11.54
C GLY A 33 27.87 -14.25 -10.19
N ARG A 34 27.59 -13.53 -9.09
CA ARG A 34 28.19 -13.79 -7.78
C ARG A 34 27.14 -14.27 -6.76
N PRO A 35 27.41 -15.37 -6.03
CA PRO A 35 26.56 -15.77 -4.91
C PRO A 35 26.72 -14.78 -3.75
N VAL A 36 25.60 -14.25 -3.26
CA VAL A 36 25.56 -13.28 -2.16
C VAL A 36 24.45 -13.61 -1.17
N ILE A 37 24.62 -13.17 0.08
CA ILE A 37 23.54 -13.16 1.08
C ILE A 37 22.72 -11.89 0.89
N VAL A 38 21.40 -12.01 0.74
CA VAL A 38 20.50 -10.88 0.50
C VAL A 38 19.97 -10.33 1.82
N MET A 39 20.56 -9.22 2.28
CA MET A 39 20.15 -8.52 3.50
C MET A 39 19.27 -7.28 3.24
N ALA A 40 18.73 -7.13 2.02
CA ALA A 40 17.96 -5.95 1.59
C ALA A 40 16.65 -6.34 0.87
N SER A 41 16.11 -7.53 1.16
CA SER A 41 14.87 -8.02 0.56
C SER A 41 13.65 -7.61 1.39
N ASN A 42 12.52 -7.34 0.70
CA ASN A 42 11.21 -7.19 1.35
C ASN A 42 10.40 -8.49 1.39
N ASN A 43 10.97 -9.62 0.96
CA ASN A 43 10.35 -10.95 1.06
C ASN A 43 10.46 -11.47 2.51
N TYR A 44 9.84 -10.76 3.46
CA TYR A 44 10.07 -10.94 4.90
C TYR A 44 9.84 -12.36 5.40
N LEU A 45 8.83 -13.05 4.85
CA LEU A 45 8.44 -14.39 5.24
C LEU A 45 8.97 -15.48 4.29
N GLY A 46 9.75 -15.11 3.28
CA GLY A 46 10.27 -16.06 2.28
C GLY A 46 9.19 -16.62 1.34
N LEU A 47 7.99 -16.04 1.28
CA LEU A 47 6.87 -16.60 0.54
C LEU A 47 7.00 -16.50 -0.98
N ALA A 48 7.83 -15.59 -1.50
CA ALA A 48 7.94 -15.39 -2.96
C ALA A 48 8.35 -16.64 -3.77
N THR A 49 8.95 -17.64 -3.12
CA THR A 49 9.33 -18.91 -3.74
C THR A 49 8.57 -20.12 -3.19
N HIS A 50 7.55 -19.90 -2.34
CA HIS A 50 6.82 -20.96 -1.67
C HIS A 50 6.12 -21.88 -2.69
N PRO A 51 6.24 -23.22 -2.57
CA PRO A 51 5.69 -24.16 -3.56
C PRO A 51 4.18 -24.01 -3.81
N LEU A 52 3.40 -23.74 -2.76
CA LEU A 52 1.94 -23.56 -2.90
C LEU A 52 1.58 -22.31 -3.73
N LEU A 53 2.36 -21.23 -3.59
CA LEU A 53 2.15 -20.00 -4.36
C LEU A 53 2.45 -20.25 -5.84
N LYS A 54 3.57 -20.92 -6.14
CA LYS A 54 3.93 -21.31 -7.51
C LYS A 54 2.85 -22.20 -8.13
N GLN A 55 2.36 -23.20 -7.40
CA GLN A 55 1.31 -24.10 -7.87
C GLN A 55 -0.01 -23.37 -8.17
N ALA A 56 -0.44 -22.47 -7.28
CA ALA A 56 -1.63 -21.65 -7.49
C ALA A 56 -1.49 -20.74 -8.73
N ALA A 57 -0.33 -20.09 -8.89
CA ALA A 57 -0.06 -19.27 -10.07
C ALA A 57 -0.11 -20.09 -11.37
N ILE A 58 0.55 -21.25 -11.40
CA ILE A 58 0.58 -22.16 -12.57
C ILE A 58 -0.84 -22.62 -12.93
N ALA A 59 -1.61 -23.09 -11.94
CA ALA A 59 -2.97 -23.59 -12.16
C ALA A 59 -3.89 -22.49 -12.71
N ALA A 60 -3.85 -21.29 -12.13
CA ALA A 60 -4.64 -20.17 -12.61
C ALA A 60 -4.21 -19.69 -13.99
N THR A 61 -2.90 -19.68 -14.27
CA THR A 61 -2.36 -19.31 -15.59
C THR A 61 -2.78 -20.30 -16.67
N ALA A 62 -2.71 -21.60 -16.38
CA ALA A 62 -3.15 -22.64 -17.31
C ALA A 62 -4.66 -22.55 -17.61
N ARG A 63 -5.46 -22.13 -16.62
CA ARG A 63 -6.92 -22.03 -16.75
C ARG A 63 -7.41 -20.72 -17.39
N PHE A 64 -6.84 -19.59 -16.99
CA PHE A 64 -7.35 -18.26 -17.32
C PHE A 64 -6.42 -17.45 -18.24
N GLY A 65 -5.22 -17.96 -18.54
CA GLY A 65 -4.20 -17.27 -19.31
C GLY A 65 -3.24 -16.44 -18.46
N VAL A 66 -2.24 -15.85 -19.13
CA VAL A 66 -1.16 -15.08 -18.47
C VAL A 66 -1.57 -13.68 -18.01
N GLY A 67 -2.69 -13.15 -18.51
CA GLY A 67 -3.16 -11.80 -18.20
C GLY A 67 -4.67 -11.72 -18.27
N ALA A 68 -5.24 -10.68 -17.65
CA ALA A 68 -6.69 -10.53 -17.55
C ALA A 68 -7.36 -9.99 -18.84
N GLY A 69 -6.58 -9.51 -19.82
CA GLY A 69 -7.07 -9.07 -21.14
C GLY A 69 -7.80 -7.72 -21.17
N ALA A 70 -8.23 -7.17 -20.02
CA ALA A 70 -8.86 -5.85 -19.91
C ALA A 70 -8.80 -5.29 -18.48
N SER A 71 -9.31 -4.08 -18.29
CA SER A 71 -9.54 -3.52 -16.94
C SER A 71 -10.66 -4.27 -16.21
N ARG A 72 -10.71 -4.14 -14.87
CA ARG A 72 -11.71 -4.79 -14.01
C ARG A 72 -13.15 -4.47 -14.43
N LEU A 73 -13.42 -3.24 -14.90
CA LEU A 73 -14.76 -2.77 -15.26
C LEU A 73 -15.22 -3.14 -16.67
N VAL A 74 -14.31 -3.52 -17.56
CA VAL A 74 -14.67 -3.87 -18.95
C VAL A 74 -14.92 -5.38 -19.05
N SER A 75 -13.87 -6.19 -18.89
CA SER A 75 -13.95 -7.65 -18.97
C SER A 75 -12.82 -8.37 -18.23
N GLY A 76 -12.05 -7.66 -17.41
CA GLY A 76 -10.87 -8.20 -16.73
C GLY A 76 -11.12 -8.81 -15.35
N THR A 77 -12.37 -8.82 -14.86
CA THR A 77 -12.70 -9.43 -13.56
C THR A 77 -12.85 -10.94 -13.70
N LEU A 78 -11.78 -11.65 -13.36
CA LEU A 78 -11.73 -13.13 -13.26
C LEU A 78 -11.97 -13.63 -11.82
N PRO A 79 -12.37 -14.91 -11.63
CA PRO A 79 -12.64 -15.48 -10.30
C PRO A 79 -11.51 -15.31 -9.27
N PRO A 80 -10.21 -15.49 -9.62
CA PRO A 80 -9.12 -15.28 -8.65
C PRO A 80 -9.08 -13.89 -8.01
N HIS A 81 -9.60 -12.85 -8.67
CA HIS A 81 -9.67 -11.52 -8.07
C HIS A 81 -10.73 -11.44 -6.98
N GLN A 82 -11.91 -12.03 -7.22
CA GLN A 82 -13.00 -12.01 -6.24
C GLN A 82 -12.66 -12.89 -5.04
N ASP A 83 -12.07 -14.05 -5.29
CA ASP A 83 -11.60 -14.95 -4.24
C ASP A 83 -10.57 -14.24 -3.36
N LEU A 84 -9.62 -13.52 -3.98
CA LEU A 84 -8.57 -12.77 -3.28
C LEU A 84 -9.16 -11.63 -2.46
N GLU A 85 -10.07 -10.85 -3.04
CA GLU A 85 -10.72 -9.75 -2.34
C GLU A 85 -11.54 -10.24 -1.13
N ALA A 86 -12.19 -11.40 -1.24
CA ALA A 86 -12.89 -12.03 -0.14
C ALA A 86 -11.93 -12.59 0.93
N ALA A 87 -10.81 -13.20 0.52
CA ALA A 87 -9.79 -13.71 1.44
C ALA A 87 -9.13 -12.57 2.23
N LEU A 88 -8.77 -11.48 1.56
CA LEU A 88 -8.19 -10.29 2.18
C LEU A 88 -9.15 -9.62 3.16
N ALA A 89 -10.44 -9.49 2.80
CA ALA A 89 -11.44 -8.93 3.71
C ALA A 89 -11.56 -9.76 5.00
N ARG A 90 -11.61 -11.11 4.88
CA ARG A 90 -11.59 -12.02 6.04
C ARG A 90 -10.30 -11.90 6.85
N PHE A 91 -9.16 -11.88 6.16
CA PHE A 91 -7.84 -11.80 6.80
C PHE A 91 -7.70 -10.52 7.61
N LYS A 92 -8.07 -9.37 7.05
CA LYS A 92 -7.97 -8.05 7.68
C LYS A 92 -9.13 -7.70 8.60
N ALA A 93 -10.05 -8.64 8.82
CA ALA A 93 -11.26 -8.45 9.63
C ALA A 93 -12.08 -7.21 9.23
N THR A 94 -12.18 -6.96 7.91
CA THR A 94 -12.97 -5.86 7.34
C THR A 94 -14.14 -6.41 6.52
N GLU A 95 -15.09 -5.55 6.17
CA GLU A 95 -16.27 -5.98 5.41
C GLU A 95 -15.94 -6.36 3.95
N ALA A 96 -15.04 -5.61 3.30
CA ALA A 96 -14.67 -5.81 1.91
C ALA A 96 -13.22 -5.38 1.65
N SER A 97 -12.67 -5.79 0.51
CA SER A 97 -11.40 -5.28 0.01
C SER A 97 -11.41 -5.11 -1.51
N LEU A 98 -10.48 -4.31 -2.03
CA LEU A 98 -10.30 -4.05 -3.45
C LEU A 98 -8.83 -4.18 -3.83
N VAL A 99 -8.52 -5.00 -4.83
CA VAL A 99 -7.14 -5.25 -5.26
C VAL A 99 -6.70 -4.26 -6.34
N PHE A 100 -5.48 -3.75 -6.18
CA PHE A 100 -4.77 -2.85 -7.08
C PHE A 100 -3.48 -3.49 -7.60
N GLY A 101 -2.98 -3.02 -8.75
CA GLY A 101 -1.76 -3.55 -9.37
C GLY A 101 -0.46 -3.27 -8.58
N SER A 102 -0.46 -2.31 -7.64
CA SER A 102 0.66 -2.05 -6.73
C SER A 102 0.23 -1.18 -5.54
N GLY A 103 1.03 -1.14 -4.48
CA GLY A 103 0.79 -0.24 -3.33
C GLY A 103 0.82 1.23 -3.72
N TYR A 104 1.63 1.58 -4.72
CA TYR A 104 1.64 2.92 -5.29
C TYR A 104 0.27 3.26 -5.90
N LEU A 105 -0.26 2.38 -6.76
CA LEU A 105 -1.57 2.57 -7.41
C LEU A 105 -2.72 2.62 -6.41
N ALA A 106 -2.65 1.82 -5.34
CA ALA A 106 -3.64 1.84 -4.26
C ALA A 106 -3.69 3.22 -3.58
N ASN A 107 -2.55 3.75 -3.16
CA ASN A 107 -2.48 5.04 -2.46
C ASN A 107 -2.92 6.23 -3.33
N VAL A 108 -2.47 6.29 -4.60
CA VAL A 108 -2.90 7.37 -5.52
C VAL A 108 -4.34 7.23 -6.00
N GLY A 109 -4.99 6.08 -5.77
CA GLY A 109 -6.43 5.90 -5.99
C GLY A 109 -7.27 6.20 -4.76
N LEU A 110 -6.79 5.78 -3.58
CA LEU A 110 -7.47 5.91 -2.30
C LEU A 110 -7.57 7.37 -1.87
N ILE A 111 -6.43 8.06 -1.74
CA ILE A 111 -6.39 9.40 -1.12
C ILE A 111 -7.22 10.42 -1.91
N PRO A 112 -7.09 10.56 -3.25
CA PRO A 112 -7.93 11.49 -4.01
C PRO A 112 -9.41 11.12 -4.05
N SER A 113 -9.76 9.86 -3.79
CA SER A 113 -11.16 9.48 -3.65
C SER A 113 -11.72 9.95 -2.30
N LEU A 114 -10.93 9.87 -1.23
CA LEU A 114 -11.37 10.21 0.11
C LEU A 114 -11.53 11.70 0.35
N ILE A 115 -10.67 12.53 -0.24
CA ILE A 115 -10.62 13.97 0.02
C ILE A 115 -10.27 14.73 -1.25
N GLY A 116 -10.82 15.93 -1.40
CA GLY A 116 -10.63 16.78 -2.58
C GLY A 116 -10.26 18.22 -2.26
N ALA A 117 -10.36 19.09 -3.26
CA ALA A 117 -10.21 20.53 -3.09
C ALA A 117 -11.15 21.07 -1.97
N GLY A 118 -10.63 21.97 -1.14
CA GLY A 118 -11.31 22.43 0.08
C GLY A 118 -10.99 21.61 1.33
N GLY A 119 -10.60 20.35 1.19
CA GLY A 119 -10.14 19.51 2.30
C GLY A 119 -8.74 19.87 2.82
N LEU A 120 -8.38 19.34 3.99
CA LEU A 120 -7.04 19.42 4.59
C LEU A 120 -6.45 18.01 4.74
N ILE A 121 -5.21 17.83 4.28
CA ILE A 121 -4.42 16.62 4.55
C ILE A 121 -3.27 16.97 5.50
N LEU A 122 -3.12 16.17 6.54
CA LEU A 122 -2.01 16.19 7.50
C LEU A 122 -1.20 14.89 7.32
N ALA A 123 -0.06 14.98 6.64
CA ALA A 123 0.79 13.82 6.36
C ALA A 123 2.05 13.83 7.23
N ASP A 124 2.44 12.66 7.74
CA ASP A 124 3.74 12.49 8.39
C ASP A 124 4.87 12.78 7.37
N ARG A 125 5.95 13.43 7.81
CA ARG A 125 7.07 13.80 6.95
C ARG A 125 7.75 12.59 6.29
N LEU A 126 7.75 11.43 6.93
CA LEU A 126 8.43 10.23 6.42
C LEU A 126 7.49 9.29 5.66
N CYS A 127 6.23 9.68 5.44
CA CYS A 127 5.30 8.92 4.62
C CYS A 127 5.92 8.51 3.27
N HIS A 128 5.67 7.27 2.87
CA HIS A 128 6.09 6.75 1.59
C HIS A 128 5.66 7.65 0.42
N ALA A 129 6.50 7.72 -0.63
CA ALA A 129 6.30 8.62 -1.77
C ALA A 129 4.90 8.51 -2.41
N SER A 130 4.34 7.29 -2.48
CA SER A 130 2.99 7.09 -3.02
C SER A 130 1.89 7.77 -2.21
N LEU A 131 2.04 7.87 -0.89
CA LEU A 131 1.10 8.60 -0.04
C LEU A 131 1.17 10.09 -0.36
N ILE A 132 2.38 10.64 -0.42
CA ILE A 132 2.60 12.05 -0.77
C ILE A 132 2.04 12.40 -2.15
N ASP A 133 2.27 11.54 -3.14
CA ASP A 133 1.74 11.76 -4.49
C ASP A 133 0.22 11.62 -4.54
N GLY A 134 -0.37 10.67 -3.80
CA GLY A 134 -1.83 10.60 -3.60
C GLY A 134 -2.38 11.86 -2.94
N CYS A 135 -1.70 12.39 -1.92
CA CYS A 135 -2.07 13.65 -1.28
C CYS A 135 -2.06 14.82 -2.26
N ARG A 136 -1.04 14.93 -3.12
CA ARG A 136 -0.94 15.98 -4.13
C ARG A 136 -2.04 15.86 -5.19
N LEU A 137 -2.31 14.64 -5.66
CA LEU A 137 -3.33 14.38 -6.68
C LEU A 137 -4.76 14.68 -6.19
N SER A 138 -4.99 14.70 -4.87
CA SER A 138 -6.29 15.03 -4.30
C SER A 138 -6.75 16.49 -4.55
N GLY A 139 -5.80 17.40 -4.76
CA GLY A 139 -6.09 18.85 -4.79
C GLY A 139 -6.46 19.45 -3.43
N ALA A 140 -6.48 18.67 -2.35
CA ALA A 140 -6.64 19.17 -0.99
C ALA A 140 -5.43 20.00 -0.55
N THR A 141 -5.61 20.84 0.47
CA THR A 141 -4.45 21.51 1.09
C THR A 141 -3.62 20.49 1.84
N LEU A 142 -2.39 20.25 1.37
CA LEU A 142 -1.43 19.40 2.08
C LEU A 142 -0.62 20.21 3.10
N ARG A 143 -0.51 19.68 4.31
CA ARG A 143 0.42 20.12 5.35
C ARG A 143 1.17 18.90 5.88
N VAL A 144 2.48 19.05 6.02
CA VAL A 144 3.34 17.99 6.54
C VAL A 144 3.70 18.32 7.98
N PHE A 145 3.51 17.37 8.89
CA PHE A 145 3.99 17.47 10.26
C PHE A 145 5.29 16.67 10.44
N ARG A 146 6.10 17.05 11.43
CA ARG A 146 7.34 16.35 11.77
C ARG A 146 7.02 14.93 12.16
N HIS A 147 7.94 14.03 11.82
CA HIS A 147 7.79 12.62 12.02
C HIS A 147 7.37 12.28 13.45
N ARG A 148 6.21 11.62 13.60
CA ARG A 148 5.60 11.20 14.88
C ARG A 148 5.38 12.34 15.90
N ASP A 149 5.37 13.59 15.46
CA ASP A 149 5.18 14.77 16.32
C ASP A 149 3.68 15.04 16.55
N LEU A 150 3.13 14.36 17.55
CA LEU A 150 1.72 14.47 17.95
C LEU A 150 1.35 15.89 18.42
N ALA A 151 2.28 16.63 19.02
CA ALA A 151 2.02 17.99 19.50
C ALA A 151 1.85 18.97 18.33
N GLN A 152 2.69 18.84 17.29
CA GLN A 152 2.51 19.60 16.06
C GLN A 152 1.22 19.21 15.35
N LEU A 153 0.92 17.92 15.27
CA LEU A 153 -0.32 17.43 14.68
C LEU A 153 -1.56 18.00 15.39
N ASP A 154 -1.61 17.96 16.71
CA ASP A 154 -2.67 18.55 17.54
C ASP A 154 -2.82 20.05 17.27
N THR A 155 -1.70 20.78 17.21
CA THR A 155 -1.70 22.21 16.87
C THR A 155 -2.28 22.49 15.47
N LEU A 156 -1.95 21.65 14.48
CA LEU A 156 -2.47 21.80 13.11
C LEU A 156 -3.96 21.47 13.03
N LEU A 157 -4.41 20.44 13.74
CA LEU A 157 -5.82 20.06 13.85
C LEU A 157 -6.64 21.17 14.52
N ALA A 158 -6.16 21.71 15.64
CA ALA A 158 -6.83 22.78 16.38
C ALA A 158 -6.98 24.09 15.58
N ARG A 159 -6.10 24.34 14.60
CA ARG A 159 -6.19 25.49 13.68
C ARG A 159 -7.15 25.26 12.51
N GLY A 160 -7.63 24.04 12.32
CA GLY A 160 -8.58 23.70 11.27
C GLY A 160 -9.93 24.38 11.48
N SER A 161 -10.64 24.67 10.39
CA SER A 161 -12.01 25.18 10.48
C SER A 161 -12.97 24.07 10.94
N PRO A 162 -13.94 24.35 11.83
CA PRO A 162 -14.84 23.35 12.44
C PRO A 162 -15.69 22.47 11.51
N HIS A 163 -15.64 22.65 10.20
CA HIS A 163 -16.40 21.87 9.20
C HIS A 163 -15.56 21.44 8.01
N ARG A 164 -14.24 21.63 8.09
CA ARG A 164 -13.34 21.26 7.01
C ARG A 164 -13.00 19.79 7.11
N GLU A 165 -13.31 19.03 6.08
CA GLU A 165 -12.87 17.64 5.99
C GLU A 165 -11.36 17.57 6.15
N THR A 166 -10.93 16.75 7.11
CA THR A 166 -9.51 16.58 7.43
C THR A 166 -9.14 15.11 7.36
N LEU A 167 -8.02 14.82 6.71
CA LEU A 167 -7.46 13.49 6.57
C LEU A 167 -6.03 13.46 7.11
N ILE A 168 -5.78 12.59 8.08
CA ILE A 168 -4.44 12.26 8.57
C ILE A 168 -3.92 11.07 7.76
N VAL A 169 -2.67 11.13 7.32
CA VAL A 169 -2.04 10.11 6.49
C VAL A 169 -0.70 9.70 7.09
N THR A 170 -0.50 8.39 7.27
CA THR A 170 0.72 7.84 7.88
C THR A 170 1.03 6.43 7.34
N ASP A 171 2.30 6.03 7.37
CA ASP A 171 2.67 4.62 7.29
C ASP A 171 2.44 3.95 8.66
N GLY A 172 2.10 2.67 8.71
CA GLY A 172 2.03 1.92 9.96
C GLY A 172 3.43 1.61 10.50
N VAL A 173 4.31 1.12 9.62
CA VAL A 173 5.74 0.91 9.86
C VAL A 173 6.52 1.71 8.82
N PHE A 174 7.41 2.59 9.26
CA PHE A 174 8.21 3.42 8.36
C PHE A 174 9.38 2.62 7.81
N SER A 175 9.49 2.55 6.48
CA SER A 175 10.32 1.56 5.79
C SER A 175 11.83 1.69 6.00
N MET A 176 12.31 2.91 6.23
CA MET A 176 13.73 3.21 6.33
C MET A 176 14.25 3.07 7.77
N ASP A 177 13.47 3.54 8.74
CA ASP A 177 13.88 3.57 10.15
C ASP A 177 13.32 2.39 10.95
N GLY A 178 12.29 1.71 10.43
CA GLY A 178 11.67 0.53 11.04
C GLY A 178 10.80 0.83 12.26
N ASP A 179 10.58 2.10 12.58
CA ASP A 179 9.76 2.51 13.71
C ASP A 179 8.26 2.54 13.36
N LEU A 180 7.43 2.57 14.40
CA LEU A 180 5.98 2.44 14.29
C LEU A 180 5.30 3.80 14.45
N ALA A 181 4.27 4.06 13.64
CA ALA A 181 3.38 5.18 13.89
C ALA A 181 2.68 5.00 15.26
N PRO A 182 2.49 6.08 16.04
CA PRO A 182 1.76 6.05 17.31
C PRO A 182 0.25 5.95 17.04
N LEU A 183 -0.20 4.81 16.51
CA LEU A 183 -1.57 4.63 16.04
C LEU A 183 -2.63 4.88 17.13
N PRO A 184 -2.50 4.41 18.38
CA PRO A 184 -3.48 4.69 19.43
C PRO A 184 -3.71 6.20 19.63
N GLU A 185 -2.64 6.98 19.65
CA GLU A 185 -2.67 8.44 19.84
C GLU A 185 -3.18 9.16 18.60
N LEU A 186 -2.78 8.72 17.40
CA LEU A 186 -3.30 9.26 16.14
C LEU A 186 -4.81 9.07 16.01
N VAL A 187 -5.32 7.89 16.41
CA VAL A 187 -6.76 7.62 16.41
C VAL A 187 -7.47 8.51 17.42
N ALA A 188 -6.92 8.68 18.64
CA ALA A 188 -7.50 9.56 19.64
C ALA A 188 -7.58 11.02 19.16
N LEU A 189 -6.55 11.52 18.48
CA LEU A 189 -6.56 12.84 17.85
C LEU A 189 -7.57 12.91 16.70
N ALA A 190 -7.61 11.90 15.83
CA ALA A 190 -8.54 11.85 14.71
C ALA A 190 -10.00 11.95 15.20
N GLU A 191 -10.37 11.15 16.20
CA GLU A 191 -11.70 11.17 16.81
C GLU A 191 -12.01 12.51 17.48
N ARG A 192 -11.07 13.07 18.26
CA ARG A 192 -11.25 14.35 18.96
C ARG A 192 -11.58 15.51 18.02
N TYR A 193 -10.98 15.53 16.83
CA TYR A 193 -11.16 16.62 15.86
C TYR A 193 -12.07 16.25 14.68
N GLY A 194 -12.69 15.06 14.70
CA GLY A 194 -13.52 14.58 13.58
C GLY A 194 -12.74 14.39 12.27
N ALA A 195 -11.44 14.13 12.33
CA ALA A 195 -10.62 13.81 11.18
C ALA A 195 -10.70 12.32 10.85
N ARG A 196 -10.48 11.98 9.58
CA ARG A 196 -10.28 10.60 9.13
C ARG A 196 -8.79 10.25 9.16
N LEU A 197 -8.46 8.96 9.28
CA LEU A 197 -7.08 8.46 9.30
C LEU A 197 -6.89 7.37 8.23
N VAL A 198 -5.90 7.55 7.35
CA VAL A 198 -5.40 6.52 6.42
C VAL A 198 -4.09 5.98 6.96
N VAL A 199 -3.98 4.66 7.05
CA VAL A 199 -2.73 3.95 7.36
C VAL A 199 -2.29 3.11 6.17
N ASP A 200 -1.04 3.29 5.74
CA ASP A 200 -0.35 2.38 4.83
C ASP A 200 0.36 1.29 5.65
N ASP A 201 -0.21 0.10 5.64
CA ASP A 201 0.26 -1.05 6.42
C ASP A 201 1.08 -2.03 5.57
N ALA A 202 1.72 -1.53 4.49
CA ALA A 202 2.49 -2.36 3.57
C ALA A 202 3.69 -3.06 4.23
N HIS A 203 4.29 -2.45 5.26
CA HIS A 203 5.39 -3.03 6.03
C HIS A 203 4.94 -3.73 7.32
N GLY A 204 3.66 -3.62 7.71
CA GLY A 204 3.11 -4.29 8.88
C GLY A 204 2.40 -5.60 8.55
N THR A 205 1.66 -5.64 7.43
CA THR A 205 0.91 -6.83 7.00
C THR A 205 1.81 -8.06 6.88
N GLY A 206 1.40 -9.16 7.50
CA GLY A 206 2.11 -10.45 7.55
C GLY A 206 3.16 -10.56 8.66
N VAL A 207 3.65 -9.45 9.20
CA VAL A 207 4.77 -9.43 10.17
C VAL A 207 4.41 -8.85 11.54
N MET A 208 3.37 -8.01 11.62
CA MET A 208 2.88 -7.41 12.86
C MET A 208 1.51 -7.97 13.25
N GLY A 209 1.20 -7.94 14.55
CA GLY A 209 -0.05 -8.46 15.11
C GLY A 209 -0.01 -9.98 15.32
N LEU A 210 -0.89 -10.48 16.19
CA LEU A 210 -0.90 -11.89 16.58
C LEU A 210 -1.20 -12.82 15.39
N HIS A 211 -2.08 -12.40 14.49
CA HIS A 211 -2.46 -13.18 13.30
C HIS A 211 -1.82 -12.64 12.02
N GLY A 212 -0.83 -11.75 12.14
CA GLY A 212 -0.17 -11.12 11.00
C GLY A 212 -1.03 -10.07 10.29
N ARG A 213 -2.13 -9.58 10.89
CA ARG A 213 -2.99 -8.57 10.24
C ARG A 213 -2.37 -7.18 10.24
N GLY A 214 -1.19 -7.01 10.79
CA GLY A 214 -0.41 -5.80 10.66
C GLY A 214 -0.55 -4.83 11.83
N THR A 215 -0.20 -3.56 11.60
CA THR A 215 -0.04 -2.59 12.69
C THR A 215 -1.34 -2.26 13.41
N LEU A 216 -2.47 -2.29 12.71
CA LEU A 216 -3.78 -2.05 13.31
C LEU A 216 -4.13 -3.11 14.36
N GLU A 217 -3.88 -4.39 14.06
CA GLU A 217 -4.07 -5.49 15.01
C GLU A 217 -3.06 -5.41 16.14
N HIS A 218 -1.78 -5.14 15.83
CA HIS A 218 -0.72 -5.00 16.81
C HIS A 218 -1.07 -4.01 17.93
N PHE A 219 -1.71 -2.89 17.56
CA PHE A 219 -2.15 -1.85 18.50
C PHE A 219 -3.60 -2.00 18.97
N GLY A 220 -4.35 -2.99 18.47
CA GLY A 220 -5.75 -3.21 18.84
C GLY A 220 -6.70 -2.08 18.39
N VAL A 221 -6.41 -1.42 17.26
CA VAL A 221 -7.18 -0.26 16.74
C VAL A 221 -7.94 -0.56 15.45
N GLU A 222 -8.03 -1.83 15.04
CA GLU A 222 -8.72 -2.26 13.80
C GLU A 222 -10.13 -1.69 13.66
N SER A 223 -10.92 -1.71 14.74
CA SER A 223 -12.31 -1.21 14.73
C SER A 223 -12.42 0.32 14.66
N ARG A 224 -11.34 1.05 14.95
CA ARG A 224 -11.30 2.53 14.99
C ARG A 224 -10.66 3.12 13.74
N ILE A 225 -9.98 2.32 12.93
CA ILE A 225 -9.43 2.70 11.63
C ILE A 225 -10.17 1.90 10.55
N PRO A 226 -11.31 2.41 10.05
CA PRO A 226 -12.23 1.61 9.25
C PRO A 226 -11.64 1.17 7.91
N PHE A 227 -10.59 1.83 7.42
CA PHE A 227 -9.94 1.47 6.17
C PHE A 227 -8.43 1.67 6.22
N HIS A 228 -7.72 0.84 5.47
CA HIS A 228 -6.27 0.87 5.38
C HIS A 228 -5.80 0.22 4.07
N MET A 229 -4.55 0.50 3.71
CA MET A 229 -3.90 -0.09 2.55
C MET A 229 -2.89 -1.14 3.00
N GLY A 230 -2.78 -2.25 2.27
CA GLY A 230 -1.69 -3.21 2.44
C GLY A 230 -1.14 -3.69 1.10
N THR A 231 0.07 -4.25 1.09
CA THR A 231 0.70 -4.76 -0.14
C THR A 231 0.80 -6.27 -0.16
N LEU A 232 0.70 -6.84 -1.36
CA LEU A 232 0.95 -8.27 -1.62
C LEU A 232 2.43 -8.54 -1.94
N GLY A 233 3.18 -7.50 -2.33
CA GLY A 233 4.56 -7.63 -2.84
C GLY A 233 5.69 -7.61 -1.81
N LYS A 234 5.39 -7.86 -0.54
CA LYS A 234 6.38 -7.90 0.55
C LYS A 234 6.27 -9.21 1.33
N ALA A 235 5.73 -9.17 2.55
CA ALA A 235 5.54 -10.35 3.39
C ALA A 235 4.73 -11.46 2.69
N LEU A 236 3.74 -11.08 1.88
CA LEU A 236 2.85 -12.01 1.17
C LEU A 236 3.46 -12.58 -0.13
N GLY A 237 4.64 -12.14 -0.54
CA GLY A 237 5.46 -12.82 -1.56
C GLY A 237 5.01 -12.71 -3.02
N THR A 238 4.01 -11.90 -3.37
CA THR A 238 3.53 -11.80 -4.76
C THR A 238 3.73 -10.39 -5.34
N SER A 239 2.72 -9.81 -5.99
CA SER A 239 2.71 -8.42 -6.44
C SER A 239 1.29 -7.86 -6.39
N GLY A 240 1.19 -6.54 -6.27
CA GLY A 240 -0.09 -5.87 -6.05
C GLY A 240 -0.25 -5.32 -4.64
N ALA A 241 -1.44 -4.80 -4.39
CA ALA A 241 -1.86 -4.25 -3.12
C ALA A 241 -3.38 -4.30 -3.01
N TYR A 242 -3.89 -3.90 -1.85
CA TYR A 242 -5.30 -3.82 -1.62
C TYR A 242 -5.64 -2.64 -0.72
N VAL A 243 -6.89 -2.18 -0.84
CA VAL A 243 -7.54 -1.36 0.18
C VAL A 243 -8.59 -2.24 0.84
N ALA A 244 -8.58 -2.31 2.17
CA ALA A 244 -9.56 -3.04 2.96
C ALA A 244 -10.39 -2.05 3.79
N GLY A 245 -11.69 -2.31 3.95
CA GLY A 245 -12.59 -1.45 4.72
C GLY A 245 -14.08 -1.75 4.52
N PRO A 246 -14.98 -0.78 4.73
CA PRO A 246 -16.42 -0.99 4.60
C PRO A 246 -16.85 -1.21 3.15
N HIS A 247 -17.96 -1.89 2.92
CA HIS A 247 -18.52 -2.10 1.57
C HIS A 247 -18.75 -0.79 0.83
N SER A 248 -19.20 0.26 1.53
CA SER A 248 -19.46 1.56 0.95
C SER A 248 -18.20 2.20 0.38
N LEU A 249 -17.06 2.08 1.07
CA LEU A 249 -15.77 2.55 0.58
C LEU A 249 -15.35 1.78 -0.67
N ILE A 250 -15.38 0.45 -0.62
CA ILE A 250 -14.93 -0.37 -1.75
C ILE A 250 -15.79 -0.10 -3.00
N ARG A 251 -17.11 -0.02 -2.85
CA ARG A 251 -18.02 0.37 -3.93
C ARG A 251 -17.71 1.77 -4.46
N TYR A 252 -17.39 2.72 -3.59
CA TYR A 252 -17.05 4.06 -3.99
C TYR A 252 -15.73 4.09 -4.79
N LEU A 253 -14.68 3.40 -4.32
CA LEU A 253 -13.40 3.31 -5.03
C LEU A 253 -13.52 2.69 -6.43
N VAL A 254 -14.36 1.66 -6.60
CA VAL A 254 -14.64 1.08 -7.93
C VAL A 254 -15.17 2.13 -8.92
N ASN A 255 -15.84 3.19 -8.43
CA ASN A 255 -16.42 4.25 -9.25
C ASN A 255 -15.54 5.50 -9.36
N THR A 256 -14.61 5.75 -8.44
CA THR A 256 -13.85 7.01 -8.38
C THR A 256 -12.34 6.85 -8.52
N ALA A 257 -11.78 5.70 -8.12
CA ALA A 257 -10.34 5.51 -8.09
C ALA A 257 -9.80 5.29 -9.51
N ARG A 258 -9.31 6.38 -10.14
CA ARG A 258 -8.78 6.36 -11.51
C ARG A 258 -7.68 5.32 -11.73
N SER A 259 -6.83 5.09 -10.73
CA SER A 259 -5.75 4.08 -10.77
C SER A 259 -6.26 2.63 -10.72
N PHE A 260 -7.53 2.41 -10.37
CA PHE A 260 -8.23 1.13 -10.51
C PHE A 260 -8.98 1.04 -11.85
N ILE A 261 -9.68 2.12 -12.23
CA ILE A 261 -10.56 2.15 -13.41
C ILE A 261 -9.79 2.04 -14.73
N TYR A 262 -8.70 2.81 -14.86
CA TYR A 262 -7.98 3.01 -16.13
C TYR A 262 -6.71 2.16 -16.25
N THR A 263 -6.68 1.01 -15.58
CA THR A 263 -5.57 0.06 -15.67
C THR A 263 -6.08 -1.35 -15.97
N THR A 264 -5.25 -2.17 -16.59
CA THR A 264 -5.56 -3.60 -16.79
C THR A 264 -5.62 -4.30 -15.44
N ALA A 265 -6.55 -5.23 -15.27
CA ALA A 265 -6.66 -6.01 -14.04
C ALA A 265 -5.37 -6.83 -13.79
N PRO A 266 -5.02 -7.12 -12.51
CA PRO A 266 -3.86 -7.95 -12.19
C PRO A 266 -3.86 -9.29 -12.94
N PRO A 267 -2.70 -9.87 -13.26
CA PRO A 267 -2.64 -11.21 -13.84
C PRO A 267 -3.33 -12.25 -12.93
N PRO A 268 -4.15 -13.17 -13.49
CA PRO A 268 -4.88 -14.15 -12.68
C PRO A 268 -3.94 -15.11 -11.93
N GLY A 269 -2.76 -15.41 -12.48
CA GLY A 269 -1.71 -16.18 -11.79
C GLY A 269 -1.25 -15.50 -10.50
N THR A 270 -0.97 -14.19 -10.55
CA THR A 270 -0.60 -13.40 -9.37
C THR A 270 -1.74 -13.31 -8.36
N ALA A 271 -2.97 -13.07 -8.83
CA ALA A 271 -4.14 -13.00 -7.94
C ALA A 271 -4.37 -14.33 -7.20
N ALA A 272 -4.30 -15.45 -7.92
CA ALA A 272 -4.47 -16.78 -7.33
C ALA A 272 -3.34 -17.15 -6.36
N ALA A 273 -2.10 -16.77 -6.64
CA ALA A 273 -0.99 -16.98 -5.71
C ALA A 273 -1.11 -16.14 -4.43
N SER A 274 -1.90 -15.07 -4.44
CA SER A 274 -2.03 -14.17 -3.28
C SER A 274 -3.13 -14.59 -2.30
N LEU A 275 -3.83 -15.69 -2.58
CA LEU A 275 -4.88 -16.31 -1.75
C LEU A 275 -4.31 -17.02 -0.53
#